data_AF-L1M6B3-F1
#
_entry.id   AF-L1M6B3-F1
#
_cell.length_a   1.000
_cell.length_b   1.000
_cell.length_c   1.000
_cell.angle_alpha   90.00
_cell.angle_beta   90.00
_cell.angle_gamma   90.00
#
_symmetry.space_group_name_H-M   'P 1'
#
loop_
_entity.id
_entity.type
_entity.pdbx_description
1 polymer ?
#
loop_
_entity_poly.entity_id
_entity_poly.type
_entity_poly.pdbx_seq_one_letter_code
_entity_poly.pdbx_strand_id
1 'polypeptide(L)'
;MHNPFQQISDAFSDEYRVNLSIERLDGSIMLTLSNEHGRVVAKRLINREQRDCPKRLERLIDSIRFGIAIEQGHSAVDILAAMTERHGGGRWGLIAGKRAPTGSAQI
;
A
#
# COMPACT_ATOMS: atom_id res chain seq x y z
N MET A 1 -11.08 -3.76 -19.63
CA MET A 1 -9.83 -3.04 -20.00
C MET A 1 -9.14 -2.61 -18.72
N HIS A 2 -7.83 -2.84 -18.59
CA HIS A 2 -7.06 -2.43 -17.40
C HIS A 2 -6.60 -0.99 -17.60
N ASN A 3 -7.27 -0.03 -16.94
CA ASN A 3 -6.87 1.38 -16.97
C ASN A 3 -6.05 1.69 -15.72
N PRO A 4 -4.75 1.96 -15.84
CA PRO A 4 -3.88 2.15 -14.68
C PRO A 4 -4.22 3.41 -13.88
N PHE A 5 -4.75 4.46 -14.53
CA PHE A 5 -5.19 5.67 -13.85
C PHE A 5 -6.41 5.38 -12.96
N GLN A 6 -7.38 4.62 -13.49
CA GLN A 6 -8.55 4.21 -12.73
C GLN A 6 -8.14 3.32 -11.55
N GLN A 7 -7.22 2.37 -11.76
CA GLN A 7 -6.76 1.49 -10.68
C GLN A 7 -6.07 2.27 -9.55
N ILE A 8 -5.25 3.28 -9.87
CA ILE A 8 -4.66 4.16 -8.86
C ILE A 8 -5.76 4.93 -8.14
N SER A 9 -6.69 5.55 -8.87
CA SER A 9 -7.78 6.31 -8.28
C SER A 9 -8.62 5.44 -7.34
N ASP A 10 -9.09 4.28 -7.78
CA ASP A 10 -9.90 3.35 -6.98
C ASP A 10 -9.15 2.88 -5.73
N ALA A 11 -7.82 2.74 -5.80
CA ALA A 11 -7.03 2.29 -4.66
C ALA A 11 -6.95 3.30 -3.50
N PHE A 12 -7.21 4.59 -3.75
CA PHE A 12 -6.99 5.66 -2.77
C PHE A 12 -8.20 6.59 -2.57
N SER A 13 -9.20 6.57 -3.45
CA SER A 13 -10.27 7.58 -3.45
C SER A 13 -11.22 7.48 -2.25
N ASP A 14 -11.23 6.34 -1.54
CA ASP A 14 -12.02 6.15 -0.32
C ASP A 14 -11.53 7.04 0.84
N GLU A 15 -10.21 7.30 0.91
CA GLU A 15 -9.56 8.00 2.03
C GLU A 15 -8.89 9.31 1.61
N TYR A 16 -8.50 9.44 0.34
CA TYR A 16 -7.65 10.53 -0.14
C TYR A 16 -8.22 11.17 -1.40
N ARG A 17 -8.03 12.48 -1.52
CA ARG A 17 -8.18 13.18 -2.80
C ARG A 17 -7.01 12.80 -3.68
N VAL A 18 -7.31 12.16 -4.81
CA VAL A 18 -6.34 11.70 -5.80
C VAL A 18 -6.13 12.78 -6.86
N ASN A 19 -4.89 13.22 -7.05
CA ASN A 19 -4.50 14.07 -8.17
C ASN A 19 -3.41 13.39 -9.00
N LEU A 20 -3.64 13.29 -10.31
CA LEU A 20 -2.73 12.72 -11.29
C LEU A 20 -2.39 13.80 -12.31
N SER A 21 -1.16 14.30 -12.31
CA SER A 21 -0.65 15.29 -13.28
C SER A 21 0.37 14.66 -14.22
N ILE A 22 0.39 15.11 -15.47
CA ILE A 22 1.45 14.78 -16.43
C ILE A 22 2.64 15.70 -16.12
N GLU A 23 3.79 15.13 -15.81
CA GLU A 23 5.00 15.91 -15.46
C GLU A 23 5.99 16.02 -16.62
N ARG A 24 6.01 15.01 -17.49
CA ARG A 24 7.04 14.85 -18.51
C ARG A 24 6.45 14.28 -19.78
N LEU A 25 7.08 14.65 -20.90
CA LEU A 25 6.75 14.12 -22.23
C LEU A 25 7.10 12.63 -22.38
N ASP A 26 7.90 12.07 -21.47
CA ASP A 26 8.20 10.62 -21.40
C ASP A 26 7.01 9.77 -20.92
N GLY A 27 5.89 10.42 -20.59
CA GLY A 27 4.67 9.77 -20.12
C GLY A 27 4.64 9.47 -18.63
N SER A 28 5.62 9.98 -17.85
CA SER A 28 5.59 9.94 -16.40
C SER A 28 4.54 10.88 -15.83
N ILE A 29 3.92 10.46 -14.73
CA ILE A 29 2.87 11.20 -14.04
C ILE A 29 3.25 11.41 -12.57
N MET A 30 2.83 12.51 -11.97
CA MET A 30 2.87 12.69 -10.52
C MET A 30 1.54 12.27 -9.92
N LEU A 31 1.61 11.35 -8.96
CA LEU A 31 0.52 11.12 -8.03
C LEU A 31 0.72 12.00 -6.81
N THR A 32 -0.31 12.76 -6.47
CA THR A 32 -0.41 13.47 -5.18
C THR A 32 -1.66 12.99 -4.46
N LEU A 33 -1.50 12.54 -3.22
CA LEU A 33 -2.59 12.16 -2.33
C LEU A 33 -2.69 13.19 -1.21
N SER A 34 -3.87 13.74 -1.00
CA SER A 34 -4.15 14.63 0.12
C SER A 34 -5.34 14.16 0.95
N ASN A 35 -5.29 14.40 2.25
CA ASN A 35 -6.40 14.09 3.14
C ASN A 35 -7.52 15.14 3.03
N GLU A 36 -8.60 14.94 3.78
CA GLU A 36 -9.77 15.84 3.77
C GLU A 36 -9.45 17.29 4.17
N HIS A 37 -8.41 17.50 4.99
CA HIS A 37 -7.92 18.82 5.37
C HIS A 37 -7.01 19.48 4.32
N GLY A 38 -6.78 18.82 3.18
CA GLY A 38 -5.93 19.33 2.10
C GLY A 38 -4.43 19.15 2.33
N ARG A 39 -4.01 18.46 3.39
CA ARG A 39 -2.59 18.13 3.61
C ARG A 39 -2.17 17.00 2.68
N VAL A 40 -1.06 17.18 1.99
CA VAL A 40 -0.44 16.12 1.19
C VAL A 40 0.15 15.05 2.11
N VAL A 41 -0.26 13.80 1.92
CA VAL A 41 0.20 12.63 2.68
C VAL A 41 1.10 11.71 1.86
N ALA A 42 1.06 11.83 0.53
CA ALA A 42 2.01 11.14 -0.33
C ALA A 42 2.17 11.91 -1.64
N LYS A 43 3.40 11.92 -2.16
CA LYS A 43 3.72 12.43 -3.49
C LYS A 43 4.69 11.48 -4.18
N ARG A 44 4.32 10.98 -5.36
CA ARG A 44 5.09 9.94 -6.06
C ARG A 44 5.14 10.20 -7.56
N LEU A 45 6.35 10.30 -8.10
CA LEU A 45 6.56 10.22 -9.54
C LEU A 45 6.42 8.76 -9.99
N ILE A 46 5.58 8.53 -10.99
CA ILE A 46 5.29 7.21 -11.56
C ILE A 46 5.70 7.26 -13.03
N ASN A 47 6.69 6.45 -13.40
CA ASN A 47 7.12 6.38 -14.80
C ASN A 47 6.19 5.48 -15.62
N ARG A 48 6.31 5.58 -16.94
CA ARG A 48 5.49 4.81 -17.88
C ARG A 48 5.58 3.29 -17.65
N GLU A 49 6.76 2.76 -17.38
CA GLU A 49 6.97 1.32 -17.20
C GLU A 49 6.31 0.77 -15.92
N GLN A 50 6.23 1.58 -14.87
CA GLN A 50 5.51 1.24 -13.64
C GLN A 50 4.00 1.27 -13.87
N ARG A 51 3.51 2.30 -14.58
CA ARG A 51 2.09 2.49 -14.87
C ARG A 51 1.54 1.43 -15.84
N ASP A 52 2.26 1.13 -16.92
CA ASP A 52 1.77 0.29 -18.01
C ASP A 52 1.91 -1.22 -17.69
N CYS A 53 2.58 -1.59 -16.59
CA CYS A 53 2.77 -2.97 -16.16
C CYS A 53 1.90 -3.30 -14.92
N PRO A 54 0.86 -4.14 -15.03
CA PRO A 54 -0.09 -4.42 -13.93
C PRO A 54 0.58 -4.85 -12.63
N LYS A 55 1.54 -5.79 -12.71
CA LYS A 55 2.27 -6.29 -11.54
C LYS A 55 3.15 -5.22 -10.88
N ARG A 56 3.71 -4.30 -11.66
CA ARG A 56 4.51 -3.18 -11.11
C ARG A 56 3.59 -2.14 -10.48
N LEU A 57 2.42 -1.91 -11.08
CA LEU A 57 1.42 -0.99 -10.59
C LEU A 57 0.83 -1.43 -9.25
N GLU A 58 0.49 -2.72 -9.11
CA GLU A 58 0.03 -3.30 -7.83
C GLU A 58 1.08 -3.10 -6.72
N ARG A 59 2.34 -3.46 -7.00
CA ARG A 59 3.45 -3.28 -6.04
C ARG A 59 3.68 -1.81 -5.68
N LEU A 60 3.49 -0.91 -6.65
CA LEU A 60 3.59 0.53 -6.42
C LEU A 60 2.48 1.02 -5.49
N ILE A 61 1.24 0.59 -5.71
CA ILE A 61 0.08 0.91 -4.87
C ILE A 61 0.34 0.44 -3.43
N ASP A 62 0.79 -0.80 -3.25
CA ASP A 62 1.12 -1.33 -1.93
C ASP A 62 2.27 -0.54 -1.28
N SER A 63 3.33 -0.22 -2.02
CA SER A 63 4.43 0.59 -1.49
C SER A 63 3.97 1.98 -1.01
N ILE A 64 3.02 2.60 -1.71
CA ILE A 64 2.45 3.89 -1.30
C ILE A 64 1.62 3.73 -0.02
N ARG A 65 0.72 2.73 0.04
CA ARG A 65 -0.07 2.43 1.25
C ARG A 65 0.82 2.16 2.45
N PHE A 66 1.90 1.42 2.26
CA PHE A 66 2.89 1.15 3.30
C PHE A 66 3.53 2.45 3.80
N GLY A 67 4.04 3.29 2.89
CA GLY A 67 4.67 4.56 3.26
C GLY A 67 3.76 5.47 4.07
N ILE A 68 2.50 5.61 3.65
CA ILE A 68 1.49 6.42 4.36
C ILE A 68 1.23 5.86 5.76
N ALA A 69 1.04 4.55 5.88
CA ALA A 69 0.73 3.94 7.16
C ALA A 69 1.90 4.06 8.17
N ILE A 70 3.16 3.97 7.71
CA ILE A 70 4.34 4.26 8.53
C ILE A 70 4.34 5.72 9.01
N GLU A 71 4.07 6.68 8.11
CA GLU A 71 4.01 8.10 8.45
C GLU A 71 2.88 8.43 9.45
N GLN A 72 1.79 7.66 9.43
CA GLN A 72 0.69 7.77 10.40
C GLN A 72 0.95 7.03 11.73
N GLY A 73 2.10 6.37 11.87
CA GLY A 73 2.50 5.67 13.10
C GLY A 73 1.95 4.25 13.24
N HIS A 74 1.44 3.66 12.16
CA HIS A 74 1.07 2.25 12.17
C HIS A 74 2.32 1.36 12.17
N SER A 75 2.24 0.22 12.86
CA SER A 75 3.30 -0.77 12.90
C SER A 75 3.58 -1.33 11.51
N ALA A 76 4.84 -1.23 11.06
CA ALA A 76 5.33 -1.81 9.82
C ALA A 76 4.98 -3.30 9.66
N VAL A 77 4.96 -4.03 10.77
CA VAL A 77 4.70 -5.47 10.80
C VAL A 77 3.23 -5.78 10.50
N ASP A 78 2.31 -5.01 11.08
CA ASP A 78 0.87 -5.22 10.91
C ASP A 78 0.44 -4.89 9.46
N ILE A 79 1.04 -3.85 8.87
CA ILE A 79 0.79 -3.47 7.48
C ILE A 79 1.30 -4.55 6.51
N LEU A 80 2.50 -5.10 6.75
CA LEU A 80 3.07 -6.15 5.91
C LEU A 80 2.25 -7.45 5.98
N ALA A 81 1.71 -7.77 7.16
CA ALA A 81 0.80 -8.90 7.34
C ALA A 81 -0.46 -8.73 6.49
N ALA A 82 -1.13 -7.56 6.56
CA ALA A 82 -2.33 -7.28 5.78
C ALA A 82 -2.09 -7.29 4.25
N MET A 83 -0.92 -6.85 3.79
CA MET A 83 -0.54 -6.93 2.37
C MET A 83 -0.36 -8.37 1.89
N THR A 84 0.21 -9.22 2.74
CA THR A 84 0.41 -10.64 2.43
C THR A 84 -0.93 -11.37 2.35
N GLU A 85 -1.91 -11.01 3.18
CA GLU A 85 -3.28 -11.53 3.13
C GLU A 85 -4.01 -11.14 1.84
N ARG A 86 -3.81 -9.92 1.33
CA ARG A 86 -4.40 -9.48 0.04
C ARG A 86 -3.81 -10.19 -1.17
N HIS A 87 -2.53 -10.57 -1.13
CA HIS A 87 -1.79 -11.09 -2.29
C HIS A 87 -1.65 -12.62 -2.30
N GLY A 88 -2.04 -13.34 -1.24
CA GLY A 88 -1.89 -14.79 -1.21
C GLY A 88 -2.69 -15.53 -0.15
N GLY A 89 -3.64 -16.34 -0.62
CA GLY A 89 -3.72 -17.71 -0.14
C GLY A 89 -2.38 -18.39 -0.44
N GLY A 90 -1.47 -18.40 0.55
CA GLY A 90 -0.08 -18.77 0.28
C GLY A 90 0.82 -18.78 1.52
N ARG A 91 0.53 -19.70 2.45
CA ARG A 91 1.47 -20.40 3.34
C ARG A 91 2.69 -19.60 3.86
N TRP A 92 2.45 -18.68 4.81
CA TRP A 92 3.44 -18.27 5.82
C TRP A 92 2.87 -18.15 7.25
N GLY A 93 1.68 -18.71 7.51
CA GLY A 93 1.07 -18.77 8.84
C GLY A 93 1.71 -19.75 9.84
N LEU A 94 2.99 -20.13 9.67
CA LEU A 94 3.64 -21.15 10.51
C LEU A 94 4.79 -20.63 11.40
N ILE A 95 5.06 -19.33 11.43
CA ILE A 95 6.03 -18.76 12.39
C ILE A 95 5.38 -18.10 13.62
N ALA A 96 4.05 -18.02 13.69
CA ALA A 96 3.32 -17.54 14.87
C ALA A 96 2.80 -18.71 15.74
N GLY A 97 3.72 -19.51 16.27
CA GLY A 97 3.47 -20.49 17.32
C GLY A 97 4.81 -21.06 17.74
N LYS A 98 5.35 -20.73 18.91
CA LYS A 98 4.82 -21.13 20.23
C LYS A 98 5.18 -20.07 21.27
N ARG A 99 4.21 -19.58 22.05
CA ARG A 99 4.47 -19.17 23.43
C ARG A 99 3.61 -20.08 24.31
N ALA A 100 4.25 -21.07 24.92
CA ALA A 100 3.64 -21.92 25.93
C ALA A 100 3.25 -21.05 27.14
N PRO A 101 2.05 -21.21 27.73
CA PRO A 101 1.78 -20.67 29.04
C PRO A 101 2.55 -21.49 30.08
N THR A 102 3.50 -20.85 30.75
CA THR A 102 4.18 -21.37 31.94
C THR A 102 3.15 -21.66 33.02
N GLY A 103 3.34 -22.80 33.69
CA GLY A 103 2.34 -23.47 34.52
C GLY A 103 1.75 -22.64 35.66
N SER A 104 0.48 -22.92 35.93
CA SER A 104 -0.15 -22.73 37.23
C SER A 104 -0.70 -24.10 37.63
N ALA A 105 0.08 -24.88 38.37
CA ALA A 105 -0.40 -26.06 39.07
C ALA A 105 -0.39 -25.74 40.56
N GLN A 106 -1.60 -25.79 41.12
CA GLN A 106 -1.94 -25.67 42.52
C GLN A 106 -1.25 -26.74 43.35
N ILE A 107 -0.84 -26.38 44.58
CA ILE A 107 -0.92 -27.24 45.76
C ILE A 107 -1.29 -26.35 46.94
#